data_AF-A0A1A9HSZ0-F1
#
_entry.id   AF-A0A1A9HSZ0-F1
#
_cell.length_a   1.000
_cell.length_b   1.000
_cell.length_c   1.000
_cell.angle_alpha   90.00
_cell.angle_beta   90.00
_cell.angle_gamma   90.00
#
_symmetry.space_group_name_H-M   'P 1'
#
loop_
_entity.id
_entity.type
_entity.pdbx_description
1 polymer ?
#
loop_
_entity_poly.entity_id
_entity_poly.type
_entity_poly.pdbx_seq_one_letter_code
_entity_poly.pdbx_strand_id
1 'polypeptide(L)'
;MIEDALALGAAVRAARTTARLPLVEAADALGMSRQTLINIETGQGGVSLSTVLKAARALGVSLFAVPSQQREVVRRAIRTARDSKFSDLDDDA
;
A
#
# COMPACT_ATOMS: atom_id res chain seq x y z
N MET A 1 6.15 -8.24 -3.30
CA MET A 1 5.51 -8.98 -2.19
C MET A 1 5.91 -8.27 -0.93
N ILE A 2 4.97 -8.18 0.01
CA ILE A 2 5.18 -7.54 1.31
C ILE A 2 5.49 -8.67 2.28
N GLU A 3 6.70 -8.70 2.84
CA GLU A 3 7.16 -9.79 3.74
C GLU A 3 7.06 -9.39 5.22
N ASP A 4 7.00 -8.09 5.51
CA ASP A 4 7.01 -7.57 6.88
C ASP A 4 6.27 -6.21 6.98
N ALA A 5 6.21 -5.68 8.21
CA ALA A 5 5.55 -4.40 8.51
C ALA A 5 6.28 -3.21 7.89
N LEU A 6 7.61 -3.26 7.74
CA LEU A 6 8.40 -2.18 7.17
C LEU A 6 8.11 -2.04 5.67
N ALA A 7 8.07 -3.16 4.94
CA ALA A 7 7.70 -3.20 3.53
C ALA A 7 6.26 -2.70 3.32
N LEU A 8 5.33 -3.07 4.20
CA LEU A 8 3.95 -2.57 4.16
C LEU A 8 3.91 -1.06 4.38
N GLY A 9 4.58 -0.58 5.43
CA GLY A 9 4.64 0.85 5.77
C GLY A 9 5.22 1.69 4.64
N ALA A 10 6.28 1.20 3.99
CA ALA A 10 6.86 1.84 2.82
C ALA A 10 5.89 1.95 1.65
N ALA A 11 5.08 0.92 1.37
CA ALA A 11 4.04 0.96 0.34
C ALA A 11 2.95 2.00 0.66
N VAL A 12 2.52 2.07 1.92
CA VAL A 12 1.55 3.08 2.39
C VAL A 12 2.11 4.49 2.24
N ARG A 13 3.36 4.72 2.68
CA ARG A 13 4.06 6.00 2.52
C ARG A 13 4.17 6.40 1.07
N ALA A 14 4.59 5.47 0.19
CA ALA A 14 4.73 5.71 -1.23
C ALA A 14 3.41 6.20 -1.83
N ALA A 15 2.31 5.47 -1.57
CA ALA A 15 0.98 5.85 -2.05
C ALA A 15 0.56 7.25 -1.58
N ARG A 16 0.74 7.57 -0.29
CA ARG A 16 0.48 8.91 0.24
C ARG A 16 1.31 9.98 -0.49
N THR A 17 2.61 9.77 -0.63
CA THR A 17 3.51 10.76 -1.23
C THR A 17 3.28 10.93 -2.74
N THR A 18 2.91 9.87 -3.45
CA THR A 18 2.50 9.94 -4.87
C THR A 18 1.24 10.78 -5.04
N ALA A 19 0.29 10.67 -4.09
CA ALA A 19 -0.89 11.53 -4.04
C ALA A 19 -0.59 12.96 -3.55
N ARG A 20 0.69 13.30 -3.27
CA ARG A 20 1.15 14.59 -2.73
C ARG A 20 0.44 15.00 -1.44
N LEU A 21 -0.10 14.04 -0.69
CA LEU A 21 -0.85 14.31 0.53
C LEU A 21 0.12 14.49 1.72
N PRO A 22 0.15 15.65 2.39
CA PRO A 22 1.01 15.87 3.56
C PRO A 22 0.66 14.91 4.69
N LEU A 23 1.66 14.57 5.52
CA LEU A 23 1.49 13.59 6.60
C LEU A 23 0.39 13.99 7.59
N VAL A 24 0.32 15.26 7.97
CA VAL A 24 -0.67 15.77 8.93
C VAL A 24 -2.08 15.68 8.35
N GLU A 25 -2.27 16.18 7.12
CA GLU A 25 -3.56 16.11 6.43
C GLU A 25 -4.04 14.67 6.20
N ALA A 26 -3.12 13.75 5.87
CA ALA A 26 -3.44 12.33 5.76
C ALA A 26 -3.87 11.75 7.11
N ALA A 27 -3.15 12.05 8.19
CA ALA A 27 -3.49 11.57 9.52
C ALA A 27 -4.87 12.08 9.96
N ASP A 28 -5.14 13.37 9.73
CA ASP A 28 -6.42 14.01 10.04
C ASP A 28 -7.57 13.39 9.22
N ALA A 29 -7.39 13.24 7.90
CA ALA A 29 -8.38 12.61 7.02
C ALA A 29 -8.69 11.15 7.41
N LEU A 30 -7.71 10.45 7.97
CA LEU A 30 -7.87 9.07 8.45
C LEU A 30 -8.42 8.97 9.88
N GLY A 31 -8.54 10.11 10.58
CA GLY A 31 -8.96 10.19 11.98
C GLY A 31 -7.97 9.53 12.94
N MET A 32 -6.67 9.73 12.72
CA MET A 32 -5.60 9.20 13.59
C MET A 32 -4.55 10.26 13.90
N SER A 33 -3.74 10.02 14.94
CA SER A 33 -2.65 10.95 15.25
C SER A 33 -1.55 10.92 14.18
N ARG A 34 -0.83 12.04 14.02
CA ARG A 34 0.38 12.11 13.19
C ARG A 34 1.38 11.01 13.54
N GLN A 35 1.57 10.73 14.83
CA GLN A 35 2.49 9.68 15.29
C GLN A 35 2.02 8.29 14.88
N THR A 36 0.71 8.01 14.93
CA THR A 36 0.14 6.75 14.46
C THR A 36 0.47 6.52 12.99
N LEU A 37 0.29 7.53 12.14
CA LEU A 37 0.62 7.40 10.72
C LEU A 37 2.13 7.24 10.49
N ILE A 38 2.99 7.91 11.27
CA ILE A 38 4.44 7.68 11.24
C ILE A 38 4.76 6.23 11.59
N ASN A 39 4.18 5.69 12.65
CA ASN A 39 4.44 4.32 13.09
C ASN A 39 4.04 3.32 12.00
N ILE A 40 2.91 3.57 11.33
CA ILE A 40 2.49 2.78 10.17
C ILE A 40 3.52 2.88 9.03
N GLU A 41 3.88 4.09 8.61
CA GLU A 41 4.79 4.32 7.47
C GLU A 41 6.22 3.81 7.70
N THR A 42 6.61 3.66 8.96
CA THR A 42 7.93 3.18 9.37
C THR A 42 7.92 1.73 9.83
N GLY A 43 6.77 1.06 9.80
CA GLY A 43 6.63 -0.33 10.25
C GLY A 43 6.86 -0.54 11.74
N GLN A 44 6.75 0.51 12.56
CA GLN A 44 6.85 0.39 14.02
C GLN A 44 5.65 -0.36 14.59
N GLY A 45 5.92 -1.19 15.61
CA GLY A 45 4.90 -1.94 16.34
C GLY A 45 3.96 -1.05 17.16
N GLY A 46 2.94 -1.67 17.77
CA GLY A 46 1.98 -1.00 18.66
C GLY A 46 0.76 -0.39 17.97
N VAL A 47 0.72 -0.35 16.63
CA VAL A 47 -0.48 -0.02 15.86
C VAL A 47 -1.24 -1.31 15.52
N SER A 48 -2.55 -1.34 15.74
CA SER A 48 -3.36 -2.53 15.43
C SER A 48 -3.36 -2.82 13.93
N LEU A 49 -3.39 -4.10 13.55
CA LEU A 49 -3.53 -4.51 12.15
C LEU A 49 -4.77 -3.88 11.48
N SER A 50 -5.89 -3.78 12.20
CA SER A 50 -7.10 -3.13 11.69
C SER A 50 -6.88 -1.66 11.30
N THR A 51 -6.08 -0.92 12.07
CA THR A 51 -5.75 0.48 11.79
C THR A 51 -4.81 0.59 10.60
N VAL A 52 -3.82 -0.30 10.50
CA VAL A 52 -2.91 -0.39 9.34
C VAL A 52 -3.69 -0.66 8.06
N LEU A 53 -4.60 -1.65 8.06
CA LEU A 53 -5.43 -1.99 6.91
C LEU A 53 -6.38 -0.86 6.51
N LYS A 54 -6.95 -0.14 7.50
CA LYS A 54 -7.76 1.07 7.25
C LYS A 54 -6.95 2.13 6.51
N ALA A 55 -5.74 2.44 7.00
CA ALA A 55 -4.87 3.43 6.37
C ALA A 55 -4.44 3.00 4.95
N ALA A 56 -4.02 1.75 4.78
CA ALA A 56 -3.63 1.20 3.48
C ALA A 56 -4.75 1.35 2.46
N ARG A 57 -5.97 0.87 2.77
CA ARG A 57 -7.13 0.97 1.89
C ARG A 57 -7.45 2.42 1.52
N ALA A 58 -7.47 3.31 2.50
CA ALA A 58 -7.84 4.71 2.29
C ALA A 58 -6.80 5.46 1.42
N LEU A 59 -5.54 5.04 1.47
CA LEU A 59 -4.46 5.60 0.63
C LEU A 59 -4.29 4.86 -0.70
N GLY A 60 -5.18 3.91 -1.04
CA GLY A 60 -5.15 3.20 -2.32
C GLY A 60 -4.23 1.97 -2.37
N VAL A 61 -3.74 1.49 -1.23
CA VAL A 61 -2.95 0.25 -1.13
C VAL A 61 -3.88 -0.95 -0.87
N SER A 62 -3.90 -1.89 -1.80
CA SER A 62 -4.68 -3.13 -1.69
C SER A 62 -3.82 -4.32 -1.25
N LEU A 63 -4.31 -5.12 -0.30
CA LEU A 63 -3.68 -6.37 0.14
C LEU A 63 -4.56 -7.56 -0.22
N PHE A 64 -3.93 -8.63 -0.70
CA PHE A 64 -4.59 -9.89 -1.04
C PHE A 64 -4.07 -11.00 -0.13
N ALA A 65 -4.99 -11.73 0.51
CA ALA A 65 -4.69 -12.98 1.17
C ALA A 65 -4.74 -14.11 0.14
N VAL A 66 -3.64 -14.84 -0.01
CA VAL A 66 -3.49 -15.89 -1.01
C VAL A 66 -2.94 -17.14 -0.31
N PRO A 67 -3.51 -18.34 -0.57
CA PRO A 67 -2.92 -19.59 -0.10
C PRO A 67 -1.44 -19.69 -0.51
N SER A 68 -0.59 -20.19 0.38
CA SER A 68 0.87 -20.19 0.14
C SER A 68 1.27 -20.94 -1.13
N GLN A 69 0.53 -22.00 -1.48
CA GLN A 69 0.72 -22.81 -2.69
C GLN A 69 0.44 -22.03 -3.98
N GLN A 70 -0.41 -20.98 -3.92
CA GLN A 70 -0.79 -20.16 -5.06
C GLN A 70 0.01 -18.86 -5.17
N ARG A 71 0.94 -18.61 -4.26
CA ARG A 71 1.69 -17.35 -4.16
C ARG A 71 2.36 -16.93 -5.47
N GLU A 72 3.08 -17.85 -6.10
CA GLU A 72 3.83 -17.55 -7.34
C GLU A 72 2.88 -17.32 -8.53
N VAL A 73 1.78 -18.09 -8.60
CA VAL A 73 0.76 -17.92 -9.64
C VAL A 73 0.16 -16.52 -9.56
N VAL A 74 -0.27 -16.09 -8.37
CA VAL A 74 -0.85 -14.75 -8.18
C VAL A 74 0.19 -13.66 -8.41
N ARG A 75 1.43 -13.83 -7.94
CA ARG A 75 2.52 -12.88 -8.18
C ARG A 75 2.75 -12.65 -9.68
N ARG A 76 2.77 -13.73 -10.48
CA ARG A 76 2.93 -13.64 -11.94
C ARG A 76 1.74 -12.93 -12.57
N ALA A 77 0.50 -13.30 -12.20
CA ALA A 77 -0.71 -12.67 -12.73
C ALA A 77 -0.74 -11.15 -12.47
N ILE A 78 -0.40 -10.71 -11.26
CA ILE A 78 -0.32 -9.28 -10.91
C ILE A 78 0.73 -8.56 -11.77
N ARG A 79 1.88 -9.19 -12.03
CA ARG A 79 2.94 -8.60 -12.86
C ARG A 79 2.49 -8.45 -14.31
N THR A 80 1.95 -9.51 -14.90
CA THR A 80 1.45 -9.49 -16.29
C THR A 80 0.36 -8.44 -16.47
N ALA A 81 -0.60 -8.36 -15.55
CA ALA A 81 -1.68 -7.37 -15.62
C ALA A 81 -1.18 -5.92 -15.57
N ARG A 82 -0.07 -5.64 -14.87
CA ARG A 82 0.56 -4.31 -14.85
C ARG A 82 1.18 -3.97 -16.21
N ASP A 83 1.90 -4.92 -16.80
CA ASP A 83 2.67 -4.68 -18.01
C ASP A 83 1.73 -4.55 -19.23
N SER A 84 0.61 -5.29 -19.28
CA SER A 84 -0.42 -5.13 -20.32
C SER A 84 -1.11 -3.75 -20.28
N LYS A 85 -1.40 -3.20 -19.10
CA LYS A 85 -2.02 -1.88 -18.97
C LYS A 85 -1.14 -0.70 -19.42
N PHE A 86 0.18 -0.92 -19.53
CA PHE A 86 1.11 0.09 -20.03
C PHE A 86 1.25 0.07 -21.55
N SER A 87 1.14 -1.12 -22.17
CA SER A 87 1.18 -1.27 -23.64
C SER A 87 0.03 -0.53 -24.34
N ASP A 88 -1.17 -0.54 -23.76
CA ASP A 88 -2.35 0.09 -24.37
C ASP A 88 -2.30 1.65 -24.33
N LEU A 89 -1.33 2.25 -23.65
CA LEU A 89 -1.17 3.72 -23.55
C LEU A 89 -0.08 4.28 -24.49
N ASP A 90 0.78 3.41 -25.02
CA ASP A 90 1.88 3.81 -25.92
C ASP A 90 1.45 3.85 -27.40
N ASP A 91 0.29 3.30 -27.75
CA ASP A 91 -0.24 3.27 -29.13
C ASP A 91 -1.02 4.54 -29.53
N ASP A 92 -1.27 5.48 -28.61
CA ASP A 92 -2.04 6.72 -28.83
C ASP A 92 -1.18 8.01 -28.87
N ALA A 93 0.16 7.90 -28.96
CA ALA A 93 1.12 9.02 -29.00
C ALA A 93 1.82 9.18 -30.36
#